data_AF-A0A925J6Z3-F1
#
_entry.id   AF-A0A925J6Z3-F1
#
_cell.length_a   1.000
_cell.length_b   1.000
_cell.length_c   1.000
_cell.angle_alpha   90.00
_cell.angle_beta   90.00
_cell.angle_gamma   90.00
#
_symmetry.space_group_name_H-M   'P 1'
#
loop_
_entity.id
_entity.type
_entity.pdbx_description
1 polymer ?
#
loop_
_entity_poly.entity_id
_entity_poly.type
_entity_poly.pdbx_seq_one_letter_code
_entity_poly.pdbx_strand_id
1 'polypeptide(L)' 'MNDTKSTREKLIGRRDEINEQLNRVNDDLRIELDRDGDEQAIQVEHDEVAISMENNLRRELAVIENELLDLESE' A
#
# COMPACT_ATOMS: atom_id res chain seq x y z
N MET A 1 19.99 22.20 -3.98
CA MET A 1 18.89 22.23 -4.97
C MET A 1 18.80 20.97 -5.83
N ASN A 2 19.90 20.26 -6.11
CA ASN A 2 19.84 19.01 -6.90
C ASN A 2 19.38 17.79 -6.06
N ASP A 3 19.71 17.78 -4.77
CA ASP A 3 19.40 16.66 -3.86
C ASP A 3 17.90 16.57 -3.54
N THR A 4 17.23 17.71 -3.32
CA THR A 4 15.78 17.78 -3.04
C THR A 4 14.95 17.19 -4.20
N LYS A 5 15.35 17.48 -5.45
CA LYS A 5 14.68 16.95 -6.64
C LYS A 5 14.87 15.43 -6.76
N SER A 6 16.08 14.93 -6.49
CA SER A 6 16.38 13.49 -6.49
C SER A 6 15.61 12.75 -5.39
N THR A 7 15.48 13.35 -4.20
CA THR A 7 14.69 12.79 -3.09
C THR A 7 13.21 12.76 -3.43
N ARG A 8 12.66 13.85 -4.01
CA ARG A 8 11.26 13.90 -4.46
C ARG A 8 10.94 12.83 -5.49
N GLU A 9 11.80 12.63 -6.49
CA GLU A 9 11.60 11.60 -7.53
C GLU A 9 11.60 10.18 -6.94
N LYS A 10 12.46 9.90 -5.93
CA LYS A 10 12.47 8.62 -5.22
C LYS A 10 11.21 8.39 -4.40
N LEU A 11 10.73 9.41 -3.70
CA LEU A 11 9.50 9.35 -2.91
C LEU A 11 8.27 9.14 -3.80
N ILE A 12 8.22 9.81 -4.96
CA ILE A 12 7.17 9.58 -5.96
C ILE A 12 7.21 8.14 -6.48
N GLY A 13 8.40 7.64 -6.84
CA GLY A 13 8.54 6.24 -7.28
C GLY A 13 8.05 5.26 -6.22
N ARG A 14 8.43 5.47 -4.96
CA ARG A 14 7.98 4.62 -3.84
C ARG A 14 6.48 4.70 -3.59
N ARG A 15 5.88 5.89 -3.70
CA ARG A 15 4.43 6.10 -3.61
C ARG A 15 3.69 5.28 -4.67
N ASP A 16 4.17 5.34 -5.91
CA ASP A 16 3.55 4.64 -7.04
C ASP A 16 3.67 3.10 -6.85
N GLU A 17 4.80 2.60 -6.38
CA GLU A 17 4.98 1.18 -6.00
C GLU A 17 4.01 0.72 -4.89
N ILE A 18 3.80 1.54 -3.87
CA ILE A 18 2.87 1.23 -2.77
C ILE A 18 1.43 1.19 -3.27
N ASN A 19 1.04 2.13 -4.15
CA ASN A 19 -0.28 2.14 -4.75
C ASN A 19 -0.53 0.90 -5.63
N GLU A 20 0.47 0.45 -6.39
CA GLU A 20 0.35 -0.82 -7.13
C GLU A 20 0.17 -2.01 -6.19
N GLN A 21 0.91 -2.07 -5.08
CA GLN A 21 0.77 -3.15 -4.10
C GLN A 21 -0.60 -3.13 -3.41
N LEU A 22 -1.12 -1.95 -3.05
CA LEU A 22 -2.46 -1.80 -2.49
C LEU A 22 -3.54 -2.26 -3.46
N ASN A 23 -3.39 -1.99 -4.77
CA ASN A 23 -4.33 -2.49 -5.77
C ASN A 23 -4.33 -4.02 -5.83
N ARG A 24 -3.15 -4.66 -5.80
CA ARG A 24 -3.06 -6.13 -5.82
C ARG A 24 -3.70 -6.77 -4.58
N VAL A 25 -3.40 -6.24 -3.40
CA VAL A 25 -3.99 -6.74 -2.14
C VAL A 25 -5.52 -6.61 -2.16
N ASN A 26 -6.05 -5.50 -2.69
CA ASN A 26 -7.49 -5.29 -2.82
C ASN A 26 -8.14 -6.23 -3.85
N ASP A 27 -7.46 -6.53 -4.95
CA ASP A 27 -7.94 -7.46 -5.97
C ASP A 27 -7.93 -8.91 -5.44
N ASP A 28 -6.89 -9.29 -4.70
CA ASP A 28 -6.79 -10.62 -4.06
C ASP A 28 -7.93 -10.81 -3.04
N LEU A 29 -8.17 -9.83 -2.17
CA LEU A 29 -9.30 -9.83 -1.22
C LEU A 29 -10.67 -9.92 -1.92
N ARG A 30 -10.83 -9.30 -3.09
CA ARG A 30 -12.08 -9.34 -3.85
C ARG A 30 -12.34 -10.69 -4.49
N ILE A 31 -11.31 -11.36 -4.98
CA ILE A 31 -11.42 -12.68 -5.64
C ILE A 31 -11.79 -13.76 -4.61
N GLU A 32 -11.32 -13.64 -3.37
CA GLU A 32 -11.57 -14.63 -2.32
C GLU A 32 -13.02 -14.65 -1.81
N LEU A 33 -13.73 -13.53 -1.89
CA LEU A 33 -15.15 -13.43 -1.51
C LEU A 33 -16.12 -14.22 -2.42
N ASP A 34 -15.65 -14.70 -3.58
CA ASP A 34 -16.47 -15.37 -4.61
C ASP A 34 -16.40 -16.93 -4.55
N ARG A 35 -15.72 -17.54 -3.56
CA ARG A 35 -15.52 -19.01 -3.46
C ARG A 35 -16.23 -19.67 -2.26
N ASP A 36 -16.67 -20.91 -2.48
CA ASP A 36 -17.60 -21.71 -1.66
C ASP A 36 -17.16 -21.96 -0.21
N GLY A 37 -18.15 -22.14 0.67
CA GLY A 37 -18.05 -22.03 2.14
C GLY A 37 -17.22 -23.05 2.92
N ASP A 38 -16.49 -23.97 2.30
CA ASP A 38 -15.62 -24.94 2.99
C ASP A 38 -14.18 -24.40 3.24
N GLU A 39 -13.79 -23.27 2.61
CA GLU A 39 -12.45 -22.65 2.76
C GLU A 39 -12.35 -21.63 3.94
N GLN A 40 -13.43 -21.45 4.72
CA GLN A 40 -13.59 -20.35 5.69
C GLN A 40 -12.47 -20.23 6.76
N ALA A 41 -11.92 -21.33 7.26
CA ALA A 41 -10.91 -21.25 8.33
C ALA A 41 -9.55 -20.73 7.80
N ILE A 42 -9.18 -21.09 6.56
CA ILE A 42 -7.96 -20.59 5.90
C ILE A 42 -8.19 -19.15 5.41
N GLN A 43 -9.42 -18.83 4.99
CA GLN A 43 -9.81 -17.46 4.58
C GLN A 43 -9.63 -16.45 5.72
N VAL A 44 -10.02 -16.76 6.96
CA VAL A 44 -9.87 -15.81 8.08
C VAL A 44 -8.40 -15.45 8.32
N GLU A 45 -7.49 -16.41 8.30
CA GLU A 45 -6.05 -16.13 8.47
C GLU A 45 -5.48 -15.35 7.27
N HIS A 46 -5.93 -15.65 6.05
CA HIS A 46 -5.48 -14.95 4.85
C HIS A 46 -5.98 -13.50 4.82
N ASP A 47 -7.25 -13.27 5.20
CA ASP A 47 -7.85 -11.95 5.36
C ASP A 47 -7.10 -11.10 6.40
N GLU A 48 -6.75 -11.67 7.55
CA GLU A 48 -5.97 -10.97 8.58
C GLU A 48 -4.59 -10.54 8.08
N VAL A 49 -3.93 -11.38 7.28
CA VAL A 49 -2.63 -11.05 6.67
C VAL A 49 -2.79 -9.94 5.63
N ALA A 50 -3.78 -10.04 4.74
CA ALA A 50 -4.05 -9.04 3.72
C ALA A 50 -4.42 -7.68 4.33
N ILE A 51 -5.27 -7.66 5.37
CA ILE A 51 -5.61 -6.45 6.14
C ILE A 51 -4.37 -5.87 6.83
N SER A 52 -3.52 -6.70 7.42
CA SER A 52 -2.27 -6.23 8.05
C SER A 52 -1.32 -5.61 7.04
N MET A 53 -1.16 -6.23 5.87
CA MET A 53 -0.37 -5.70 4.75
C MET A 53 -0.93 -4.38 4.24
N GLU A 54 -2.25 -4.30 4.02
CA GLU A 54 -2.92 -3.08 3.58
C GLU A 54 -2.70 -1.93 4.56
N ASN A 55 -2.87 -2.19 5.87
CA ASN A 55 -2.66 -1.19 6.91
C ASN A 55 -1.21 -0.70 6.96
N ASN A 56 -0.23 -1.58 6.77
CA ASN A 56 1.18 -1.18 6.74
C ASN A 56 1.49 -0.33 5.51
N LEU A 57 1.00 -0.73 4.33
CA LEU A 57 1.17 0.04 3.09
C LEU A 57 0.53 1.42 3.18
N ARG A 58 -0.69 1.53 3.75
CA ARG A 58 -1.36 2.82 3.97
C ARG A 58 -0.60 3.73 4.94
N ARG A 59 0.03 3.17 5.98
CA ARG A 59 0.88 3.95 6.90
C ARG A 59 2.13 4.46 6.21
N GLU A 60 2.81 3.61 5.43
CA GLU A 60 3.99 4.02 4.67
C GLU A 60 3.65 5.11 3.65
N LEU A 61 2.52 4.96 2.95
CA LEU A 61 2.00 5.96 2.02
C LEU A 61 1.78 7.31 2.69
N ALA A 62 1.13 7.33 3.86
CA ALA A 62 0.88 8.56 4.60
C ALA A 62 2.18 9.27 5.04
N VAL A 63 3.23 8.52 5.38
CA VAL A 63 4.55 9.12 5.69
C VAL A 63 5.15 9.76 4.45
N ILE A 64 5.16 9.03 3.32
CA ILE A 64 5.70 9.53 2.05
C ILE A 64 4.94 10.77 1.56
N GLU A 65 3.62 10.79 1.68
CA GLU A 65 2.79 11.94 1.30
C GLU A 65 3.09 13.17 2.15
N ASN A 66 3.31 12.99 3.46
CA ASN A 66 3.74 14.09 4.33
C ASN A 66 5.14 14.60 3.96
N GLU A 67 6.11 13.70 3.74
CA GLU A 67 7.46 14.10 3.33
C GLU A 67 7.46 14.83 1.97
N LEU A 68 6.62 14.40 1.03
CA LEU A 68 6.46 15.10 -0.25
C LEU A 68 5.86 16.49 -0.07
N LEU A 69 4.90 16.67 0.84
CA LEU A 69 4.27 17.95 1.14
C LEU A 69 5.25 18.93 1.79
N ASP A 70 6.10 18.43 2.70
CA ASP A 70 7.17 19.22 3.33
C ASP A 70 8.17 19.72 2.28
N LEU A 71 8.58 18.85 1.33
CA LEU A 71 9.49 19.21 0.23
C LEU A 71 8.90 20.20 -0.78
N GLU A 72 7.57 20.30 -0.89
CA GLU A 72 6.88 21.27 -1.74
C GLU A 72 6.69 22.64 -1.06
N SER A 73 6.86 22.68 0.26
CA SER A 73 6.70 23.89 1.09
C SER A 73 8.03 24.64 1.31
N GLU A 74 9.16 24.08 0.88
CA GLU A 74 10.51 24.68 0.88
C GLU A 74 10.82 25.49 -0.40
#